data_AF-A0A644UER6-F1
#
_entry.id   AF-A0A644UER6-F1
#
_cell.length_a   1.000
_cell.length_b   1.000
_cell.length_c   1.000
_cell.angle_alpha   90.00
_cell.angle_beta   90.00
_cell.angle_gamma   90.00
#
_symmetry.space_group_name_H-M   'P 1'
#
loop_
_entity.id
_entity.type
_entity.pdbx_description
1 polymer ?
#
loop_
_entity_poly.entity_id
_entity_poly.type
_entity_poly.pdbx_seq_one_letter_code
_entity_poly.pdbx_strand_id
1 'polypeptide(L)'
;MKHYLLIFCLLLSVTVFSQENDFKVRVHNKTHLKTKGEYSKKVLFPVKDKNISDVSLFLTLNCPDGGCSDWDYSISVLLRTTKNGDTINYQLGRMITPYSGAYNQGDNAKTWSPDWSWDVSYYLPLMKDSVDIVVTYEGYQDGFLATTDFVFNIDLHEIFRNKFVKTINTQNIHYGYFPYGNIEKPIDDYVTPKEIVLPKGTKRVYARVMISGHGADSTNAAAEFLKKEFYYKVNGINIAKQAIWKDDCGCNPIQPQGGTWIYNRAGWCPGTKVNEYMYDLTPYIKGKKAFVDIDFEYYKTPQIEQPGYNISHDIFFIESDENIPQVGWIMGNSIYYLPQKFILTYKTNNDATRNKAYIIEKSIGNKVYERTQLENNKEYNETIELKEGEYKLLFTDSDCDGLSWWANREQGNGYIYIYNEDKTKLLEAFEPDFGCKIEYEFSTSNNPKDLIHKKSKLIKVPDTKAKTYTFVVFLKDGIEEELVLEIKNRKTKEVVSKTVYPKADRFQIVYDYSVLPKGSYEARVSTNSWSETRAFSIRE
;
A
#
# COMPACT_ATOMS: atom_id res chain seq x y z
N MET A 1 -15.97 79.25 -15.46
CA MET A 1 -16.96 78.20 -15.11
C MET A 1 -16.22 77.10 -14.35
N LYS A 2 -16.73 76.72 -13.18
CA LYS A 2 -16.01 75.98 -12.12
C LYS A 2 -15.50 74.61 -12.60
N HIS A 3 -14.22 74.33 -12.36
CA HIS A 3 -13.63 73.00 -12.53
C HIS A 3 -13.82 72.18 -11.25
N TYR A 4 -14.53 71.06 -11.33
CA TYR A 4 -14.57 70.05 -10.28
C TYR A 4 -13.50 68.99 -10.60
N LEU A 5 -12.49 68.91 -9.74
CA LEU A 5 -11.47 67.88 -9.74
C LEU A 5 -12.04 66.66 -9.01
N LEU A 6 -12.46 65.63 -9.75
CA LEU A 6 -12.85 64.34 -9.18
C LEU A 6 -11.59 63.54 -8.85
N ILE A 7 -11.26 63.45 -7.56
CA ILE A 7 -10.22 62.55 -7.04
C ILE A 7 -10.86 61.16 -6.92
N PHE A 8 -10.48 60.26 -7.83
CA PHE A 8 -10.85 58.85 -7.77
C PHE A 8 -9.83 58.12 -6.87
N CYS A 9 -10.15 57.94 -5.59
CA CYS A 9 -9.37 57.08 -4.69
C CYS A 9 -9.55 55.61 -5.10
N LEU A 10 -8.58 55.08 -5.82
CA LEU A 10 -8.47 53.66 -6.13
C LEU A 10 -8.00 52.92 -4.86
N LEU A 11 -8.95 52.38 -4.09
CA LEU A 11 -8.66 51.42 -3.01
C LEU A 11 -8.20 50.09 -3.65
N LEU A 12 -6.89 49.94 -3.80
CA LEU A 12 -6.24 48.65 -4.09
C LEU A 12 -6.32 47.79 -2.82
N SER A 13 -7.34 46.94 -2.75
CA SER A 13 -7.39 45.80 -1.84
C SER A 13 -6.35 44.78 -2.30
N VAL A 14 -5.14 44.85 -1.74
CA VAL A 14 -4.13 43.80 -1.89
C VAL A 14 -4.58 42.62 -1.03
N THR A 15 -5.30 41.67 -1.62
CA THR A 15 -5.42 40.33 -1.06
C THR A 15 -4.04 39.67 -1.19
N VAL A 16 -3.24 39.69 -0.13
CA VAL A 16 -2.06 38.85 -0.02
C VAL A 16 -2.56 37.42 0.19
N PHE A 17 -2.75 36.69 -0.90
CA PHE A 17 -2.76 35.23 -0.82
C PHE A 17 -1.32 34.81 -0.52
N SER A 18 -1.07 34.32 0.69
CA SER A 18 0.11 33.51 0.95
C SER A 18 -0.04 32.26 0.08
N GLN A 19 0.71 32.20 -1.02
CA GLN A 19 0.80 31.00 -1.84
C GLN A 19 1.73 30.06 -1.08
N GLU A 20 1.21 28.93 -0.58
CA GLU A 20 2.02 27.83 -0.07
C GLU A 20 2.98 27.42 -1.21
N ASN A 21 4.29 27.60 -1.00
CA ASN A 21 5.31 27.54 -2.06
C ASN A 21 5.84 26.11 -2.31
N ASP A 22 5.08 25.08 -1.99
CA ASP A 22 5.46 23.69 -2.25
C ASP A 22 5.50 23.43 -3.77
N PHE A 23 6.41 22.57 -4.22
CA PHE A 23 6.51 22.23 -5.64
C PHE A 23 6.68 20.74 -5.87
N LYS A 24 6.15 20.29 -7.01
CA LYS A 24 6.15 18.90 -7.43
C LYS A 24 6.98 18.72 -8.70
N VAL A 25 7.87 17.73 -8.68
CA VAL A 25 8.66 17.30 -9.84
C VAL A 25 8.22 15.90 -10.24
N ARG A 26 7.54 15.81 -11.39
CA ARG A 26 7.22 14.52 -12.02
C ARG A 26 8.41 14.04 -12.83
N VAL A 27 8.83 12.80 -12.59
CA VAL A 27 10.01 12.21 -13.25
C VAL A 27 9.60 11.13 -14.26
N HIS A 28 8.93 10.09 -13.79
CA HIS A 28 8.25 9.12 -14.64
C HIS A 28 6.78 9.51 -14.75
N ASN A 29 6.20 9.40 -15.94
CA ASN A 29 4.78 9.61 -16.18
C ASN A 29 4.23 8.42 -16.94
N LYS A 30 3.49 7.53 -16.25
CA LYS A 30 2.98 6.26 -16.81
C LYS A 30 4.01 5.50 -17.65
N THR A 31 5.26 5.44 -17.18
CA THR A 31 6.33 4.71 -17.86
C THR A 31 6.02 3.21 -17.83
N HIS A 32 5.99 2.59 -18.99
CA HIS A 32 5.56 1.19 -19.12
C HIS A 32 6.66 0.22 -18.70
N LEU A 33 6.46 -0.42 -17.55
CA LEU A 33 7.31 -1.48 -16.99
C LEU A 33 6.97 -2.83 -17.64
N LYS A 34 7.29 -2.96 -18.92
CA LYS A 34 6.87 -4.12 -19.74
C LYS A 34 7.61 -5.41 -19.41
N THR A 35 8.87 -5.32 -19.00
CA THR A 35 9.73 -6.47 -18.68
C THR A 35 10.80 -6.08 -17.68
N LYS A 36 11.49 -7.08 -17.14
CA LYS A 36 12.55 -6.92 -16.16
C LYS A 36 13.61 -5.96 -16.68
N GLY A 37 13.94 -4.94 -15.89
CA GLY A 37 14.94 -3.96 -16.28
C GLY A 37 14.87 -2.66 -15.51
N GLU A 38 15.66 -1.71 -15.99
CA GLU A 38 15.79 -0.37 -15.42
C GLU A 38 15.18 0.67 -16.36
N TYR A 39 14.32 1.51 -15.81
CA TYR A 39 13.65 2.60 -16.49
C TYR A 39 14.20 3.89 -15.90
N SER A 40 15.20 4.47 -16.57
CA SER A 40 15.96 5.61 -16.08
C SER A 40 15.51 6.92 -16.72
N LYS A 41 15.41 7.98 -15.91
CA LYS A 41 15.17 9.36 -16.34
C LYS A 41 16.14 10.30 -15.66
N LYS A 42 16.86 11.08 -16.47
CA LYS A 42 17.70 12.18 -15.99
C LYS A 42 16.84 13.37 -15.59
N VAL A 43 17.10 13.93 -14.40
CA VAL A 43 16.32 15.00 -13.79
C VAL A 43 17.25 16.04 -13.17
N LEU A 44 16.89 17.31 -13.33
CA LEU A 44 17.45 18.41 -12.58
C LEU A 44 16.40 18.88 -11.57
N PHE A 45 16.64 18.64 -10.28
CA PHE A 45 15.72 19.10 -9.25
C PHE A 45 15.95 20.60 -8.95
N PRO A 46 14.89 21.43 -8.95
CA PRO A 46 15.03 22.87 -8.72
C PRO A 46 15.11 23.16 -7.21
N VAL A 47 16.14 22.63 -6.55
CA VAL A 47 16.34 22.72 -5.09
C VAL A 47 17.29 23.83 -4.66
N LYS A 48 18.03 24.41 -5.62
CA LYS A 48 19.02 25.45 -5.34
C LYS A 48 18.34 26.69 -4.73
N ASP A 49 18.96 27.23 -3.69
CA ASP A 49 18.53 28.45 -2.97
C ASP A 49 17.12 28.37 -2.32
N LYS A 50 16.59 27.15 -2.13
CA LYS A 50 15.30 26.90 -1.47
C LYS A 50 15.48 26.32 -0.06
N ASN A 51 14.67 26.80 0.88
CA ASN A 51 14.57 26.24 2.23
C ASN A 51 13.59 25.07 2.23
N ILE A 52 14.04 23.93 1.70
CA ILE A 52 13.24 22.70 1.67
C ILE A 52 13.20 22.11 3.07
N SER A 53 11.99 21.94 3.62
CA SER A 53 11.77 21.29 4.93
C SER A 53 11.84 19.78 4.80
N ASP A 54 11.17 19.24 3.80
CA ASP A 54 11.04 17.80 3.56
C ASP A 54 10.78 17.49 2.09
N VAL A 55 11.07 16.25 1.72
CA VAL A 55 10.88 15.72 0.38
C VAL A 55 10.17 14.38 0.47
N SER A 56 9.00 14.29 -0.15
CA SER A 56 8.25 13.05 -0.27
C SER A 56 8.35 12.50 -1.69
N LEU A 57 8.76 11.24 -1.83
CA LEU A 57 8.68 10.48 -3.07
C LEU A 57 7.35 9.73 -3.10
N PHE A 58 6.61 9.83 -4.20
CA PHE A 58 5.43 9.02 -4.50
C PHE A 58 5.70 8.15 -5.72
N LEU A 59 5.34 6.87 -5.62
CA LEU A 59 5.25 5.91 -6.73
C LEU A 59 3.77 5.56 -6.93
N THR A 60 3.22 5.90 -8.08
CA THR A 60 1.88 5.48 -8.51
C THR A 60 2.02 4.35 -9.52
N LEU A 61 1.28 3.27 -9.32
CA LEU A 61 1.14 2.21 -10.33
C LEU A 61 -0.22 2.29 -11.00
N ASN A 62 -0.25 2.17 -12.33
CA ASN A 62 -1.44 1.92 -13.11
C ASN A 62 -1.28 0.63 -13.93
N CYS A 63 -2.37 0.17 -14.53
CA CYS A 63 -2.31 -0.93 -15.48
C CYS A 63 -2.18 -0.43 -16.92
N PRO A 64 -1.43 -1.13 -17.77
CA PRO A 64 -1.57 -1.03 -19.23
C PRO A 64 -2.99 -1.39 -19.70
N ASP A 65 -3.32 -1.09 -20.96
CA ASP A 65 -4.65 -1.40 -21.54
C ASP A 65 -5.00 -2.91 -21.50
N GLY A 66 -3.97 -3.77 -21.54
CA GLY A 66 -4.10 -5.22 -21.40
C GLY A 66 -4.34 -5.70 -19.96
N GLY A 67 -4.30 -4.78 -18.98
CA GLY A 67 -4.37 -5.03 -17.56
C GLY A 67 -3.00 -5.21 -16.90
N CYS A 68 -3.02 -5.31 -15.57
CA CYS A 68 -1.80 -5.47 -14.78
C CYS A 68 -1.33 -6.92 -14.73
N SER A 69 -0.04 -7.11 -14.45
CA SER A 69 0.55 -8.43 -14.13
C SER A 69 -0.22 -9.18 -13.03
N ASP A 70 -0.31 -10.49 -13.20
CA ASP A 70 -0.86 -11.42 -12.21
C ASP A 70 0.04 -11.57 -10.98
N TRP A 71 1.35 -11.31 -11.10
CA TRP A 71 2.37 -11.60 -10.08
C TRP A 71 2.85 -10.38 -9.29
N ASP A 72 3.37 -10.68 -8.10
CA ASP A 72 3.98 -9.81 -7.11
C ASP A 72 5.49 -9.64 -7.32
N TYR A 73 5.87 -8.63 -8.10
CA TYR A 73 7.26 -8.36 -8.45
C TYR A 73 7.89 -7.27 -7.61
N SER A 74 9.20 -7.35 -7.38
CA SER A 74 9.95 -6.24 -6.80
C SER A 74 9.96 -5.04 -7.74
N ILE A 75 9.73 -3.85 -7.17
CA ILE A 75 9.98 -2.58 -7.81
C ILE A 75 10.69 -1.65 -6.83
N SER A 76 11.77 -1.02 -7.28
CA SER A 76 12.52 -0.05 -6.49
C SER A 76 12.67 1.27 -7.25
N VAL A 77 12.58 2.38 -6.53
CA VAL A 77 12.95 3.70 -7.04
C VAL A 77 14.33 4.05 -6.48
N LEU A 78 15.27 4.32 -7.38
CA LEU A 78 16.65 4.65 -7.06
C LEU A 78 16.96 6.09 -7.43
N LEU A 79 17.83 6.73 -6.65
CA LEU A 79 18.62 7.87 -7.09
C LEU A 79 20.00 7.34 -7.46
N ARG A 80 20.36 7.50 -8.73
CA ARG A 80 21.64 7.09 -9.29
C ARG A 80 22.53 8.31 -9.53
N THR A 81 23.75 8.22 -9.02
CA THR A 81 24.82 9.20 -9.21
C THR A 81 26.12 8.51 -9.59
N THR A 82 27.13 9.29 -9.94
CA THR A 82 28.46 8.81 -10.26
C THR A 82 29.48 9.46 -9.32
N LYS A 83 30.36 8.66 -8.73
CA LYS A 83 31.47 9.15 -7.90
C LYS A 83 32.76 8.49 -8.36
N ASN A 84 33.74 9.30 -8.76
CA ASN A 84 35.03 8.81 -9.28
C ASN A 84 34.90 7.84 -10.47
N GLY A 85 33.85 7.98 -11.28
CA GLY A 85 33.56 7.08 -12.41
C GLY A 85 32.67 5.89 -12.06
N ASP A 86 32.49 5.58 -10.77
CA ASP A 86 31.65 4.47 -10.32
C ASP A 86 30.19 4.88 -10.18
N THR A 87 29.29 4.01 -10.64
CA THR A 87 27.85 4.18 -10.44
C THR A 87 27.48 3.85 -9.00
N ILE A 88 26.80 4.77 -8.33
CA ILE A 88 26.26 4.56 -6.98
C ILE A 88 24.74 4.66 -7.04
N ASN A 89 24.07 3.62 -6.56
CA ASN A 89 22.62 3.56 -6.42
C ASN A 89 22.24 3.76 -4.96
N TYR A 90 21.37 4.74 -4.71
CA TYR A 90 20.70 4.96 -3.44
C TYR A 90 19.24 4.52 -3.60
N GLN A 91 18.80 3.54 -2.82
CA GLN A 91 17.41 3.10 -2.90
C GLN A 91 16.52 4.06 -2.10
N LEU A 92 15.73 4.86 -2.81
CA LEU A 92 14.81 5.79 -2.19
C LEU A 92 13.60 5.06 -1.60
N GLY A 93 13.13 4.03 -2.29
CA GLY A 93 12.03 3.18 -1.83
C GLY A 93 11.98 1.84 -2.57
N ARG A 94 11.42 0.82 -1.91
CA ARG A 94 11.13 -0.48 -2.50
C ARG A 94 9.75 -0.96 -2.06
N MET A 95 8.98 -1.51 -2.99
CA MET A 95 7.73 -2.18 -2.72
C MET A 95 7.64 -3.46 -3.56
N ILE A 96 6.73 -4.35 -3.20
CA ILE A 96 6.38 -5.51 -4.02
C ILE A 96 5.02 -5.25 -4.63
N THR A 97 4.85 -5.45 -5.94
CA THR A 97 3.56 -5.23 -6.60
C THR A 97 2.50 -6.16 -6.01
N PRO A 98 1.22 -5.76 -5.96
CA PRO A 98 0.17 -6.69 -5.57
C PRO A 98 -0.06 -7.71 -6.68
N TYR A 99 -0.70 -8.84 -6.35
CA TYR A 99 -1.24 -9.79 -7.32
C TYR A 99 -2.46 -9.17 -8.03
N SER A 100 -2.20 -8.33 -9.02
CA SER A 100 -3.22 -7.44 -9.59
C SER A 100 -4.05 -8.09 -10.69
N GLY A 101 -3.52 -9.03 -11.47
CA GLY A 101 -4.17 -9.51 -12.69
C GLY A 101 -5.48 -10.29 -12.51
N ALA A 102 -5.88 -10.66 -11.29
CA ALA A 102 -7.21 -11.18 -11.01
C ALA A 102 -8.29 -10.09 -10.88
N TYR A 103 -7.89 -8.89 -10.42
CA TYR A 103 -8.80 -7.80 -10.07
C TYR A 103 -8.67 -6.59 -10.99
N ASN A 104 -7.51 -6.35 -11.59
CA ASN A 104 -7.19 -5.13 -12.34
C ASN A 104 -7.01 -5.43 -13.82
N GLN A 105 -8.09 -5.91 -14.44
CA GLN A 105 -8.21 -6.26 -15.85
C GLN A 105 -9.34 -5.46 -16.50
N GLY A 106 -9.29 -5.29 -17.83
CA GLY A 106 -10.36 -4.64 -18.59
C GLY A 106 -10.64 -3.22 -18.09
N ASP A 107 -11.87 -2.93 -17.68
CA ASP A 107 -12.22 -1.58 -17.20
C ASP A 107 -11.59 -1.22 -15.85
N ASN A 108 -11.28 -2.21 -14.99
CA ASN A 108 -10.65 -1.95 -13.69
C ASN A 108 -9.23 -1.44 -13.84
N ALA A 109 -8.54 -1.93 -14.86
CA ALA A 109 -7.20 -1.48 -15.21
C ALA A 109 -7.14 0.05 -15.42
N LYS A 110 -8.25 0.65 -15.90
CA LYS A 110 -8.33 2.08 -16.22
C LYS A 110 -8.40 2.98 -14.98
N THR A 111 -8.95 2.47 -13.88
CA THR A 111 -9.19 3.25 -12.66
C THR A 111 -8.27 2.85 -11.49
N TRP A 112 -7.60 1.70 -11.59
CA TRP A 112 -6.63 1.26 -10.60
C TRP A 112 -5.37 2.15 -10.59
N SER A 113 -5.14 2.83 -9.47
CA SER A 113 -4.08 3.82 -9.31
C SER A 113 -3.60 3.97 -7.86
N PRO A 114 -3.16 2.89 -7.18
CA PRO A 114 -2.60 3.00 -5.83
C PRO A 114 -1.26 3.75 -5.82
N ASP A 115 -1.02 4.42 -4.69
CA ASP A 115 0.17 5.24 -4.44
C ASP A 115 0.93 4.72 -3.22
N TRP A 116 2.25 4.66 -3.31
CA TRP A 116 3.15 4.41 -2.20
C TRP A 116 4.09 5.60 -2.03
N SER A 117 4.32 6.01 -0.79
CA SER A 117 5.18 7.15 -0.49
C SER A 117 6.32 6.84 0.48
N TRP A 118 7.42 7.55 0.31
CA TRP A 118 8.61 7.52 1.17
C TRP A 118 9.05 8.94 1.50
N ASP A 119 9.44 9.17 2.76
CA ASP A 119 10.24 10.32 3.12
C ASP A 119 11.66 10.11 2.60
N VAL A 120 12.09 10.99 1.70
CA VAL A 120 13.41 10.95 1.06
C VAL A 120 14.21 12.23 1.35
N SER A 121 13.83 12.97 2.39
CA SER A 121 14.47 14.23 2.80
C SER A 121 15.97 14.06 3.07
N TYR A 122 16.37 12.90 3.60
CA TYR A 122 17.77 12.57 3.86
C TYR A 122 18.61 12.41 2.59
N TYR A 123 18.00 12.29 1.41
CA TYR A 123 18.72 12.20 0.14
C TYR A 123 18.86 13.57 -0.55
N LEU A 124 18.31 14.65 0.04
CA LEU A 124 18.36 16.00 -0.51
C LEU A 124 19.78 16.48 -0.89
N PRO A 125 20.86 16.17 -0.15
CA PRO A 125 22.22 16.54 -0.57
C PRO A 125 22.64 15.96 -1.92
N LEU A 126 22.05 14.83 -2.33
CA LEU A 126 22.30 14.15 -3.59
C LEU A 126 21.41 14.68 -4.72
N MET A 127 20.30 15.37 -4.42
CA MET A 127 19.38 15.94 -5.42
C MET A 127 19.91 17.26 -6.00
N LYS A 128 21.23 17.36 -6.16
CA LYS A 128 21.92 18.49 -6.77
C LYS A 128 22.39 18.08 -8.15
N ASP A 129 22.47 19.06 -9.05
CA ASP A 129 22.81 18.83 -10.45
C ASP A 129 21.85 17.84 -11.14
N SER A 130 22.25 17.32 -12.30
CA SER A 130 21.48 16.28 -12.96
C SER A 130 21.77 14.91 -12.33
N VAL A 131 20.75 14.29 -11.74
CA VAL A 131 20.79 12.89 -11.29
C VAL A 131 19.88 12.04 -12.13
N ASP A 132 20.08 10.72 -12.10
CA ASP A 132 19.15 9.78 -12.72
C ASP A 132 18.23 9.21 -11.65
N ILE A 133 16.92 9.33 -11.85
CA ILE A 133 15.94 8.55 -11.09
C ILE A 133 15.64 7.30 -11.89
N VAL A 134 15.76 6.15 -11.25
CA VAL A 134 15.62 4.85 -11.91
C VAL A 134 14.49 4.07 -11.24
N VAL A 135 13.50 3.67 -12.01
CA VAL A 135 12.55 2.63 -11.59
C VAL A 135 13.09 1.28 -12.04
N THR A 136 13.40 0.41 -11.10
CA THR A 136 13.78 -0.98 -11.37
C THR A 136 12.56 -1.87 -11.25
N TYR A 137 12.34 -2.76 -12.21
CA TYR A 137 11.23 -3.71 -12.20
C TYR A 137 11.80 -5.12 -12.38
N GLU A 138 11.47 -6.04 -11.48
CA GLU A 138 11.98 -7.43 -11.50
C GLU A 138 10.97 -8.44 -12.09
N GLY A 139 10.00 -7.97 -12.87
CA GLY A 139 8.95 -8.82 -13.44
C GLY A 139 9.18 -9.28 -14.87
N TYR A 140 8.78 -10.52 -15.18
CA TYR A 140 8.94 -11.14 -16.50
C TYR A 140 7.66 -11.14 -17.34
N GLN A 141 6.59 -10.50 -16.85
CA GLN A 141 5.35 -10.30 -17.58
C GLN A 141 5.13 -8.81 -17.86
N ASP A 142 4.20 -8.54 -18.78
CA ASP A 142 3.71 -7.19 -18.99
C ASP A 142 3.12 -6.67 -17.67
N GLY A 143 3.82 -5.70 -17.09
CA GLY A 143 3.70 -5.38 -15.67
C GLY A 143 2.70 -4.28 -15.38
N PHE A 144 3.24 -3.08 -15.31
CA PHE A 144 2.60 -1.91 -14.74
C PHE A 144 3.04 -0.64 -15.48
N LEU A 145 2.30 0.45 -15.31
CA LEU A 145 2.74 1.79 -15.67
C LEU A 145 3.16 2.51 -14.40
N ALA A 146 4.38 3.02 -14.33
CA ALA A 146 4.88 3.74 -13.16
C ALA A 146 4.91 5.25 -13.38
N THR A 147 4.40 5.99 -12.40
CA THR A 147 4.60 7.44 -12.27
C THR A 147 5.37 7.68 -10.98
N THR A 148 6.42 8.52 -11.04
CA THR A 148 7.18 8.91 -9.84
C THR A 148 7.13 10.42 -9.70
N ASP A 149 6.63 10.88 -8.56
CA ASP A 149 6.46 12.29 -8.25
C ASP A 149 7.25 12.62 -6.97
N PHE A 150 8.08 13.67 -7.01
CA PHE A 150 8.77 14.21 -5.85
C PHE A 150 8.07 15.49 -5.42
N VAL A 151 7.59 15.54 -4.19
CA VAL A 151 6.96 16.72 -3.59
C VAL A 151 7.94 17.32 -2.61
N PHE A 152 8.30 18.58 -2.86
CA PHE A 152 9.22 19.36 -2.05
C PHE A 152 8.42 20.40 -1.29
N ASN A 153 8.40 20.28 0.03
CA ASN A 153 7.73 21.24 0.87
C ASN A 153 8.72 22.34 1.28
N ILE A 154 8.26 23.59 1.23
CA ILE A 154 9.07 24.77 1.53
C ILE A 154 8.58 25.38 2.83
N ASP A 155 9.48 25.49 3.80
CA ASP A 155 9.20 26.28 4.99
C ASP A 155 9.55 27.76 4.74
N LEU A 156 8.54 28.61 4.87
CA LEU A 156 8.66 30.06 4.73
C LEU A 156 8.88 30.76 6.08
N HIS A 157 8.74 30.06 7.21
CA HIS A 157 8.78 30.67 8.54
C HIS A 157 10.16 30.53 9.20
N GLU A 158 10.80 31.67 9.47
CA GLU A 158 12.14 31.73 10.10
C GLU A 158 12.27 30.98 11.42
N ILE A 159 11.17 30.82 12.15
CA ILE A 159 11.14 30.15 13.47
C ILE A 159 11.24 28.62 13.31
N PHE A 160 10.79 28.05 12.18
CA PHE A 160 10.82 26.61 11.94
C PHE A 160 12.05 26.15 11.13
N ARG A 161 12.82 27.08 10.53
CA ARG A 161 14.09 26.79 9.82
C ARG A 161 15.08 25.95 10.62
N ASN A 162 15.12 26.10 11.95
CA ASN A 162 16.05 25.37 12.83
C ASN A 162 15.52 24.01 13.32
N LYS A 163 14.26 23.67 13.02
CA LYS A 163 13.55 22.50 13.55
C LYS A 163 13.54 21.31 12.58
N PHE A 164 14.07 21.48 11.35
CA PHE A 164 14.12 20.42 10.35
C PHE A 164 15.49 19.73 10.33
N VAL A 165 15.47 18.44 10.07
CA VAL A 165 16.66 17.58 10.08
C VAL A 165 17.51 17.85 8.84
N LYS A 166 18.41 18.82 8.93
CA LYS A 166 19.33 19.13 7.82
C LYS A 166 20.38 18.04 7.65
N THR A 167 20.32 17.36 6.51
CA THR A 167 21.30 16.34 6.13
C THR A 167 22.49 17.00 5.44
N ILE A 168 23.69 16.75 5.94
CA ILE A 168 24.96 17.27 5.41
C ILE A 168 25.37 16.44 4.19
N ASN A 169 25.33 15.12 4.35
CA ASN A 169 25.74 14.17 3.34
C ASN A 169 25.06 12.82 3.55
N THR A 170 25.03 12.03 2.48
CA THR A 170 24.48 10.67 2.46
C THR A 170 25.50 9.75 1.80
N GLN A 171 25.70 8.57 2.38
CA GLN A 171 26.68 7.60 1.92
C GLN A 171 26.04 6.22 1.78
N ASN A 172 26.15 5.62 0.60
CA ASN A 172 25.75 4.24 0.39
C ASN A 172 26.81 3.29 0.98
N ILE A 173 26.36 2.28 1.71
CA ILE A 173 27.21 1.26 2.33
C ILE A 173 27.06 -0.06 1.58
N HIS A 174 25.86 -0.64 1.55
CA HIS A 174 25.58 -1.88 0.83
C HIS A 174 24.37 -1.69 -0.08
N TYR A 175 24.46 -2.18 -1.32
CA TYR A 175 23.35 -2.22 -2.26
C TYR A 175 23.53 -3.41 -3.20
N GLY A 176 22.49 -4.25 -3.32
CA GLY A 176 22.48 -5.35 -4.27
C GLY A 176 21.63 -6.54 -3.82
N TYR A 177 21.68 -7.60 -4.63
CA TYR A 177 21.14 -8.91 -4.30
C TYR A 177 22.30 -9.83 -3.89
N PHE A 178 22.19 -10.45 -2.72
CA PHE A 178 23.24 -11.29 -2.18
C PHE A 178 22.69 -12.68 -1.82
N PRO A 179 23.34 -13.76 -2.28
CA PRO A 179 22.94 -15.13 -1.94
C PRO A 179 23.00 -15.39 -0.43
N TYR A 180 22.11 -16.26 0.06
CA TYR A 180 22.00 -16.63 1.46
C TYR A 180 21.84 -18.15 1.60
N GLY A 181 22.64 -18.76 2.48
CA GLY A 181 22.69 -20.20 2.66
C GLY A 181 23.89 -20.91 2.03
N ASN A 182 24.79 -20.17 1.37
CA ASN A 182 26.06 -20.70 0.86
C ASN A 182 27.12 -20.73 1.97
N ILE A 183 27.60 -21.93 2.31
CA ILE A 183 28.63 -22.07 3.35
C ILE A 183 30.04 -21.69 2.86
N GLU A 184 30.33 -21.85 1.56
CA GLU A 184 31.65 -21.54 1.00
C GLU A 184 31.83 -20.04 0.74
N LYS A 185 30.70 -19.33 0.59
CA LYS A 185 30.67 -17.89 0.39
C LYS A 185 29.45 -17.30 1.10
N PRO A 186 29.46 -17.22 2.45
CA PRO A 186 28.35 -16.69 3.22
C PRO A 186 28.02 -15.26 2.83
N ILE A 187 26.79 -14.83 3.14
CA ILE A 187 26.32 -13.49 2.77
C ILE A 187 27.22 -12.38 3.34
N ASP A 188 27.80 -12.59 4.52
CA ASP A 188 28.68 -11.62 5.20
C ASP A 188 29.98 -11.34 4.42
N ASP A 189 30.40 -12.24 3.52
CA ASP A 189 31.53 -11.99 2.61
C ASP A 189 31.19 -10.93 1.54
N TYR A 190 29.90 -10.67 1.31
CA TYR A 190 29.42 -9.65 0.37
C TYR A 190 29.11 -8.32 1.05
N VAL A 191 28.64 -8.34 2.29
CA VAL A 191 28.24 -7.15 3.07
C VAL A 191 29.29 -6.79 4.13
N THR A 192 30.55 -6.74 3.73
CA THR A 192 31.69 -6.50 4.64
C THR A 192 31.67 -5.12 5.33
N PRO A 193 32.26 -4.98 6.54
CA PRO A 193 32.36 -3.70 7.23
C PRO A 193 32.92 -2.56 6.37
N LYS A 194 32.30 -1.36 6.44
CA LYS A 194 32.79 -0.15 5.76
C LYS A 194 33.13 0.97 6.74
N GLU A 195 34.27 1.63 6.51
CA GLU A 195 34.63 2.85 7.23
C GLU A 195 33.76 4.03 6.75
N ILE A 196 33.17 4.73 7.70
CA ILE A 196 32.54 6.04 7.50
C ILE A 196 33.39 7.13 8.15
N VAL A 197 33.47 8.28 7.48
CA VAL A 197 34.14 9.48 7.99
C VAL A 197 33.11 10.58 8.14
N LEU A 198 32.93 11.08 9.36
CA LEU A 198 31.91 12.07 9.68
C LEU A 198 32.33 13.43 9.09
N PRO A 199 31.52 14.02 8.18
CA PRO A 199 31.77 15.37 7.70
C PRO A 199 31.78 16.41 8.83
N LYS A 200 32.50 17.51 8.64
CA LYS A 200 32.49 18.63 9.58
C LYS A 200 31.06 19.14 9.78
N GLY A 201 30.68 19.38 11.03
CA GLY A 201 29.32 19.82 11.39
C GLY A 201 28.34 18.67 11.68
N THR A 202 28.74 17.40 11.47
CA THR A 202 27.93 16.25 11.85
C THR A 202 27.70 16.24 13.36
N LYS A 203 26.44 16.25 13.77
CA LYS A 203 26.00 16.09 15.14
C LYS A 203 25.38 14.73 15.38
N ARG A 204 24.69 14.17 14.37
CA ARG A 204 24.07 12.85 14.45
C ARG A 204 24.35 12.01 13.22
N VAL A 205 24.35 10.70 13.39
CA VAL A 205 24.56 9.72 12.33
C VAL A 205 23.46 8.68 12.40
N TYR A 206 22.76 8.46 11.29
CA TYR A 206 21.72 7.45 11.18
C TYR A 206 22.04 6.46 10.07
N ALA A 207 21.57 5.23 10.22
CA ALA A 207 21.56 4.23 9.17
C ALA A 207 20.13 3.89 8.78
N ARG A 208 19.85 3.81 7.47
CA ARG A 208 18.61 3.23 6.93
C ARG A 208 18.93 1.92 6.24
N VAL A 209 18.23 0.87 6.64
CA VAL A 209 18.37 -0.48 6.10
C VAL A 209 17.03 -0.96 5.56
N MET A 210 17.02 -1.46 4.32
CA MET A 210 15.88 -2.14 3.69
C MET A 210 16.33 -3.51 3.20
N ILE A 211 15.65 -4.57 3.66
CA ILE A 211 15.97 -5.96 3.31
C ILE A 211 14.69 -6.68 2.90
N SER A 212 14.71 -7.34 1.74
CA SER A 212 13.66 -8.28 1.33
C SER A 212 14.26 -9.62 0.91
N GLY A 213 13.76 -10.72 1.48
CA GLY A 213 14.17 -12.09 1.14
C GLY A 213 13.41 -12.64 -0.05
N HIS A 214 14.12 -13.35 -0.94
CA HIS A 214 13.57 -13.91 -2.17
C HIS A 214 14.08 -15.31 -2.44
N GLY A 215 13.32 -16.05 -3.25
CA GLY A 215 13.56 -17.45 -3.53
C GLY A 215 12.95 -18.35 -2.45
N ALA A 216 12.80 -19.62 -2.79
CA ALA A 216 12.27 -20.62 -1.88
C ALA A 216 13.04 -21.93 -2.06
N ASP A 217 13.91 -22.23 -1.10
CA ASP A 217 14.56 -23.53 -1.08
C ASP A 217 13.63 -24.65 -0.57
N SER A 218 14.03 -25.89 -0.82
CA SER A 218 13.26 -27.08 -0.48
C SER A 218 13.33 -27.45 0.99
N THR A 219 14.17 -26.78 1.78
CA THR A 219 14.39 -27.13 3.18
C THR A 219 13.46 -26.33 4.08
N ASN A 220 13.50 -25.01 3.95
CA ASN A 220 12.77 -24.09 4.81
C ASN A 220 12.13 -22.94 4.02
N ALA A 221 12.01 -23.05 2.70
CA ALA A 221 11.51 -22.00 1.83
C ALA A 221 12.28 -20.68 2.01
N ALA A 222 13.59 -20.79 2.25
CA ALA A 222 14.47 -19.63 2.31
C ALA A 222 14.57 -18.99 0.93
N ALA A 223 14.64 -17.68 0.79
CA ALA A 223 14.65 -16.67 1.85
C ALA A 223 13.30 -15.96 1.97
N GLU A 224 12.32 -16.23 1.10
CA GLU A 224 11.04 -15.55 1.08
C GLU A 224 10.17 -15.86 2.30
N PHE A 225 10.04 -17.15 2.65
CA PHE A 225 9.16 -17.61 3.74
C PHE A 225 9.91 -18.01 5.00
N LEU A 226 11.22 -17.78 5.03
CA LEU A 226 12.06 -18.08 6.19
C LEU A 226 12.34 -16.81 7.00
N LYS A 227 11.78 -16.75 8.21
CA LYS A 227 12.11 -15.71 9.20
C LYS A 227 13.54 -15.88 9.68
N LYS A 228 14.38 -14.86 9.46
CA LYS A 228 15.76 -14.76 9.93
C LYS A 228 16.04 -13.40 10.53
N GLU A 229 17.16 -13.28 11.22
CA GLU A 229 17.60 -12.06 11.87
C GLU A 229 18.84 -11.47 11.18
N PHE A 230 18.97 -10.14 11.20
CA PHE A 230 20.23 -9.47 10.94
C PHE A 230 20.65 -8.64 12.15
N TYR A 231 21.95 -8.39 12.25
CA TYR A 231 22.58 -7.66 13.34
C TYR A 231 23.24 -6.41 12.79
N TYR A 232 22.89 -5.24 13.33
CA TYR A 232 23.55 -4.01 12.94
C TYR A 232 24.72 -3.74 13.89
N LYS A 233 25.89 -3.44 13.32
CA LYS A 233 27.14 -3.26 14.07
C LYS A 233 27.78 -1.89 13.85
N VAL A 234 28.39 -1.40 14.92
CA VAL A 234 29.27 -0.22 14.90
C VAL A 234 30.58 -0.59 15.59
N ASN A 235 31.71 -0.42 14.89
CA ASN A 235 33.05 -0.78 15.36
C ASN A 235 33.14 -2.24 15.88
N GLY A 236 32.48 -3.17 15.18
CA GLY A 236 32.43 -4.59 15.52
C GLY A 236 31.49 -4.96 16.68
N ILE A 237 30.79 -3.99 17.28
CA ILE A 237 29.84 -4.21 18.38
C ILE A 237 28.42 -4.23 17.83
N ASN A 238 27.65 -5.28 18.14
CA ASN A 238 26.22 -5.35 17.82
C ASN A 238 25.45 -4.28 18.61
N ILE A 239 24.76 -3.38 17.91
CA ILE A 239 23.92 -2.33 18.52
C ILE A 239 22.42 -2.60 18.33
N ALA A 240 22.06 -3.44 17.35
CA ALA A 240 20.70 -3.84 17.10
C ALA A 240 20.63 -5.29 16.57
N LYS A 241 19.50 -5.92 16.86
CA LYS A 241 19.10 -7.23 16.37
C LYS A 241 17.71 -7.08 15.76
N GLN A 242 17.54 -7.44 14.50
CA GLN A 242 16.31 -7.16 13.76
C GLN A 242 15.84 -8.39 12.99
N ALA A 243 14.59 -8.79 13.22
CA ALA A 243 13.95 -9.82 12.40
C ALA A 243 13.65 -9.27 11.00
N ILE A 244 14.07 -10.02 9.98
CA ILE A 244 13.69 -9.86 8.58
C ILE A 244 12.36 -10.58 8.40
N TRP A 245 11.29 -9.95 8.85
CA TRP A 245 9.94 -10.52 8.80
C TRP A 245 8.91 -9.42 8.78
N LYS A 246 7.85 -9.63 7.99
CA LYS A 246 6.67 -8.79 7.95
C LYS A 246 5.47 -9.68 8.24
N ASP A 247 4.86 -9.47 9.41
CA ASP A 247 3.86 -10.35 10.03
C ASP A 247 2.41 -9.89 9.87
N ASP A 248 2.18 -8.85 9.07
CA ASP A 248 0.90 -8.19 8.85
C ASP A 248 0.41 -8.33 7.39
N CYS A 249 0.87 -9.32 6.63
CA CYS A 249 0.53 -9.43 5.20
C CYS A 249 -0.97 -9.67 4.96
N GLY A 250 -1.64 -10.44 5.81
CA GLY A 250 -3.10 -10.57 5.74
C GLY A 250 -3.87 -9.32 6.17
N CYS A 251 -3.23 -8.30 6.73
CA CYS A 251 -3.84 -6.99 7.04
C CYS A 251 -3.61 -5.94 5.94
N ASN A 252 -3.33 -6.39 4.70
CA ASN A 252 -2.97 -5.52 3.61
C ASN A 252 -4.08 -4.50 3.26
N PRO A 253 -3.78 -3.20 3.14
CA PRO A 253 -4.76 -2.22 2.70
C PRO A 253 -5.16 -2.40 1.22
N ILE A 254 -4.30 -3.02 0.40
CA ILE A 254 -4.63 -3.39 -0.98
C ILE A 254 -5.21 -4.80 -0.95
N GLN A 255 -6.51 -4.89 -0.74
CA GLN A 255 -7.24 -6.16 -0.70
C GLN A 255 -8.61 -6.04 -1.39
N PRO A 256 -9.15 -7.16 -1.89
CA PRO A 256 -8.49 -8.45 -2.07
C PRO A 256 -7.38 -8.40 -3.13
N GLN A 257 -6.46 -9.36 -3.08
CA GLN A 257 -5.51 -9.61 -4.17
C GLN A 257 -5.65 -11.04 -4.70
N GLY A 258 -5.12 -11.28 -5.90
CA GLY A 258 -4.86 -12.65 -6.33
C GLY A 258 -3.78 -13.31 -5.47
N GLY A 259 -3.43 -14.56 -5.82
CA GLY A 259 -2.25 -15.22 -5.27
C GLY A 259 -2.25 -15.36 -3.75
N THR A 260 -1.08 -15.58 -3.18
CA THR A 260 -0.94 -15.97 -1.76
C THR A 260 -0.68 -14.77 -0.85
N TRP A 261 -1.31 -13.62 -1.11
CA TRP A 261 -1.00 -12.33 -0.50
C TRP A 261 -1.07 -12.27 1.04
N ILE A 262 -1.81 -13.19 1.65
CA ILE A 262 -2.03 -13.24 3.11
C ILE A 262 -0.82 -13.77 3.90
N TYR A 263 0.07 -14.55 3.28
CA TYR A 263 1.19 -15.16 3.99
C TYR A 263 2.27 -14.14 4.36
N ASN A 264 2.91 -14.34 5.51
CA ASN A 264 3.97 -13.47 5.96
C ASN A 264 5.30 -13.82 5.26
N ARG A 265 6.09 -12.80 4.89
CA ARG A 265 7.37 -12.97 4.19
C ARG A 265 8.51 -12.24 4.89
N ALA A 266 9.72 -12.56 4.48
CA ALA A 266 10.95 -11.97 4.97
C ALA A 266 11.10 -10.49 4.56
N GLY A 267 10.45 -9.60 5.33
CA GLY A 267 10.60 -8.15 5.25
C GLY A 267 9.64 -7.44 4.28
N TRP A 268 8.68 -8.14 3.67
CA TRP A 268 7.77 -7.57 2.67
C TRP A 268 6.42 -8.29 2.62
N CYS A 269 5.43 -7.64 1.98
CA CYS A 269 4.15 -8.24 1.60
C CYS A 269 3.80 -7.79 0.17
N PRO A 270 3.13 -8.62 -0.63
CA PRO A 270 2.60 -8.23 -1.93
C PRO A 270 1.72 -6.98 -1.82
N GLY A 271 1.96 -5.94 -2.62
CA GLY A 271 1.20 -4.69 -2.58
C GLY A 271 1.62 -3.68 -1.50
N THR A 272 2.67 -3.96 -0.71
CA THR A 272 3.16 -3.03 0.32
C THR A 272 4.61 -2.62 0.10
N LYS A 273 5.01 -1.53 0.79
CA LYS A 273 6.42 -1.18 0.95
C LYS A 273 7.16 -2.30 1.68
N VAL A 274 8.43 -2.48 1.34
CA VAL A 274 9.37 -3.31 2.12
C VAL A 274 9.65 -2.61 3.45
N ASN A 275 9.88 -3.36 4.52
CA ASN A 275 10.21 -2.80 5.83
C ASN A 275 11.47 -1.94 5.76
N GLU A 276 11.46 -0.86 6.53
CA GLU A 276 12.55 0.10 6.63
C GLU A 276 12.97 0.21 8.10
N TYR A 277 14.26 0.07 8.35
CA TYR A 277 14.83 0.15 9.70
C TYR A 277 15.77 1.34 9.78
N MET A 278 15.49 2.26 10.71
CA MET A 278 16.32 3.43 10.99
C MET A 278 17.05 3.26 12.33
N TYR A 279 18.38 3.31 12.32
CA TYR A 279 19.21 3.17 13.53
C TYR A 279 19.94 4.48 13.83
N ASP A 280 19.84 4.96 15.07
CA ASP A 280 20.69 6.07 15.55
C ASP A 280 22.06 5.51 15.97
N LEU A 281 23.08 5.86 15.19
CA LEU A 281 24.46 5.42 15.43
C LEU A 281 25.23 6.38 16.34
N THR A 282 24.70 7.58 16.57
CA THR A 282 25.37 8.67 17.28
C THR A 282 25.95 8.23 18.63
N PRO A 283 25.24 7.47 19.50
CA PRO A 283 25.78 7.04 20.79
C PRO A 283 27.00 6.11 20.71
N TYR A 284 27.21 5.47 19.55
CA TYR A 284 28.22 4.43 19.35
C TYR A 284 29.48 4.93 18.62
N ILE A 285 29.51 6.21 18.23
CA ILE A 285 30.62 6.82 17.50
C ILE A 285 31.33 7.83 18.42
N LYS A 286 32.53 7.48 18.89
CA LYS A 286 33.32 8.31 19.83
C LYS A 286 34.29 9.29 19.15
N GLY A 287 34.37 9.28 17.82
CA GLY A 287 35.35 10.06 17.06
C GLY A 287 34.81 10.53 15.71
N LYS A 288 35.71 10.89 14.80
CA LYS A 288 35.35 11.36 13.44
C LYS A 288 35.19 10.22 12.43
N LYS A 289 35.36 8.98 12.87
CA LYS A 289 35.27 7.78 12.04
C LYS A 289 34.63 6.63 12.82
N ALA A 290 34.02 5.72 12.08
CA ALA A 290 33.53 4.44 12.61
C ALA A 290 33.48 3.40 11.48
N PHE A 291 33.52 2.13 11.84
CA PHE A 291 33.13 1.04 10.93
C PHE A 291 31.66 0.70 11.15
N VAL A 292 30.90 0.62 10.06
CA VAL A 292 29.49 0.18 10.07
C VAL A 292 29.37 -1.11 9.28
N ASP A 293 28.51 -1.99 9.76
CA ASP A 293 28.42 -3.36 9.26
C ASP A 293 27.04 -3.97 9.54
N ILE A 294 26.64 -4.97 8.74
CA ILE A 294 25.45 -5.78 8.95
C ILE A 294 25.81 -7.26 8.79
N ASP A 295 25.46 -8.06 9.80
CA ASP A 295 25.63 -9.51 9.76
C ASP A 295 24.28 -10.20 9.68
N PHE A 296 24.26 -11.43 9.16
CA PHE A 296 23.06 -12.25 9.11
C PHE A 296 23.15 -13.44 10.05
N GLU A 297 22.00 -13.85 10.56
CA GLU A 297 21.88 -15.15 11.23
C GLU A 297 22.36 -16.27 10.29
N TYR A 298 23.05 -17.27 10.82
CA TYR A 298 23.53 -18.38 10.01
C TYR A 298 22.38 -19.16 9.35
N TYR A 299 22.61 -19.57 8.11
CA TYR A 299 21.77 -20.51 7.38
C TYR A 299 22.58 -21.30 6.36
N LYS A 300 22.10 -22.51 6.03
CA LYS A 300 22.66 -23.34 4.98
C LYS A 300 21.54 -23.95 4.15
N THR A 301 21.70 -23.90 2.83
CA THR A 301 20.81 -24.58 1.88
C THR A 301 21.58 -25.63 1.08
N PRO A 302 20.97 -26.80 0.77
CA PRO A 302 21.58 -27.78 -0.12
C PRO A 302 21.40 -27.44 -1.61
N GLN A 303 20.67 -26.38 -1.95
CA GLN A 303 20.33 -26.03 -3.33
C GLN A 303 21.44 -25.29 -4.09
N ILE A 304 21.47 -25.51 -5.41
CA ILE A 304 22.40 -24.88 -6.34
C ILE A 304 21.96 -23.45 -6.69
N GLU A 305 20.67 -23.25 -7.00
CA GLU A 305 20.10 -21.91 -7.14
C GLU A 305 19.85 -21.35 -5.75
N GLN A 306 20.59 -20.32 -5.39
CA GLN A 306 20.60 -19.84 -4.02
C GLN A 306 19.55 -18.75 -3.81
N PRO A 307 18.68 -18.91 -2.80
CA PRO A 307 17.88 -17.79 -2.33
C PRO A 307 18.78 -16.68 -1.80
N GLY A 308 18.20 -15.53 -1.52
CA GLY A 308 19.01 -14.38 -1.15
C GLY A 308 18.20 -13.19 -0.71
N TYR A 309 18.94 -12.16 -0.31
CA TYR A 309 18.39 -10.91 0.16
C TYR A 309 18.75 -9.78 -0.79
N ASN A 310 17.73 -9.02 -1.18
CA ASN A 310 17.94 -7.70 -1.75
C ASN A 310 18.18 -6.71 -0.60
N ILE A 311 19.35 -6.09 -0.54
CA ILE A 311 19.80 -5.22 0.57
C ILE A 311 19.99 -3.79 0.06
N SER A 312 19.55 -2.81 0.85
CA SER A 312 19.98 -1.41 0.78
C SER A 312 20.36 -0.93 2.17
N HIS A 313 21.52 -0.30 2.30
CA HIS A 313 22.07 0.22 3.54
C HIS A 313 22.75 1.56 3.25
N ASP A 314 22.15 2.65 3.74
CA ASP A 314 22.65 4.02 3.59
C ASP A 314 22.88 4.68 4.94
N ILE A 315 23.85 5.60 5.01
CA ILE A 315 24.18 6.42 6.17
C ILE A 315 23.84 7.88 5.91
N PHE A 316 23.22 8.53 6.89
CA PHE A 316 22.89 9.95 6.89
C PHE A 316 23.68 10.69 7.95
N PHE A 317 24.35 11.77 7.55
CA PHE A 317 25.09 12.66 8.44
C PHE A 317 24.29 13.95 8.65
N ILE A 318 23.91 14.24 9.89
CA ILE A 318 22.92 15.27 10.22
C ILE A 318 23.57 16.42 10.99
N GLU A 319 23.19 17.67 10.68
CA GLU A 319 23.71 18.90 11.31
C GLU A 319 22.91 19.35 12.56
N SER A 320 21.72 18.79 12.78
CA SER A 320 20.85 19.11 13.92
C SER A 320 21.05 18.16 15.11
N ASP A 321 20.85 18.68 16.32
CA ASP A 321 20.79 17.91 17.56
C ASP A 321 19.41 17.27 17.77
N GLU A 322 18.37 17.74 17.08
CA GLU A 322 17.00 17.24 17.23
C GLU A 322 16.88 15.77 16.77
N ASN A 323 16.07 14.99 17.51
CA ASN A 323 15.72 13.62 17.10
C ASN A 323 14.99 13.68 15.76
N ILE A 324 15.16 12.65 14.93
CA ILE A 324 14.27 12.46 13.78
C ILE A 324 12.83 12.43 14.30
N PRO A 325 11.93 13.31 13.82
CA PRO A 325 10.53 13.20 14.14
C PRO A 325 10.06 11.83 13.64
N GLN A 326 9.61 10.97 14.56
CA GLN A 326 8.78 9.85 14.12
C GLN A 326 7.50 10.47 13.57
N VAL A 327 7.30 10.37 12.26
CA VAL A 327 6.09 10.89 11.61
C VAL A 327 4.91 10.09 12.17
N GLY A 328 4.23 10.68 13.15
CA GLY A 328 2.95 10.20 13.63
C GLY A 328 1.91 10.44 12.55
N TRP A 329 1.20 9.39 12.15
CA TRP A 329 0.06 9.50 11.25
C TRP A 329 -0.99 10.43 11.88
N ILE A 330 -1.26 11.56 11.23
CA ILE A 330 -2.44 12.37 11.54
C ILE A 330 -3.63 11.53 11.08
N MET A 331 -4.40 10.99 12.03
CA MET A 331 -5.67 10.34 11.72
C MET A 331 -6.61 11.38 11.15
N GLY A 332 -6.98 11.23 9.87
CA GLY A 332 -8.01 12.04 9.24
C GLY A 332 -9.38 11.78 9.87
N ASN A 333 -10.29 12.75 9.77
CA ASN A 333 -11.69 12.59 10.17
C ASN A 333 -12.33 11.40 9.43
N SER A 334 -13.26 10.72 10.09
CA SER A 334 -14.02 9.60 9.52
C SER A 334 -14.73 10.04 8.23
N ILE A 335 -14.53 9.30 7.13
CA ILE A 335 -15.06 9.66 5.80
C ILE A 335 -16.47 9.10 5.55
N TYR A 336 -16.90 8.14 6.38
CA TYR A 336 -18.15 7.40 6.21
C TYR A 336 -19.15 7.71 7.32
N TYR A 337 -20.44 7.69 6.98
CA TYR A 337 -21.52 7.90 7.93
C TYR A 337 -22.49 6.70 7.92
N LEU A 338 -23.05 6.35 9.07
CA LEU A 338 -24.15 5.39 9.19
C LEU A 338 -25.29 6.03 10.01
N PRO A 339 -26.56 5.59 9.86
CA PRO A 339 -27.61 6.01 10.78
C PRO A 339 -27.30 5.50 12.21
N GLN A 340 -27.87 6.15 13.22
CA GLN A 340 -27.74 5.70 14.61
C GLN A 340 -28.30 4.29 14.84
N LYS A 341 -29.26 3.86 14.01
CA LYS A 341 -29.83 2.52 14.04
C LYS A 341 -29.71 1.84 12.69
N PHE A 342 -29.09 0.66 12.66
CA PHE A 342 -28.87 -0.13 11.45
C PHE A 342 -28.84 -1.62 11.76
N ILE A 343 -28.91 -2.46 10.71
CA ILE A 343 -28.78 -3.90 10.84
C ILE A 343 -27.43 -4.37 10.29
N LEU A 344 -26.59 -4.91 11.16
CA LEU A 344 -25.36 -5.61 10.78
C LEU A 344 -25.70 -7.07 10.48
N THR A 345 -25.55 -7.47 9.22
CA THR A 345 -25.79 -8.85 8.76
C THR A 345 -24.47 -9.49 8.36
N TYR A 346 -24.14 -10.65 8.93
CA TYR A 346 -22.99 -11.43 8.47
C TYR A 346 -23.26 -12.92 8.50
N LYS A 347 -22.85 -13.61 7.45
CA LYS A 347 -22.87 -15.07 7.33
C LYS A 347 -21.44 -15.59 7.45
N THR A 348 -21.20 -16.46 8.41
CA THR A 348 -19.91 -17.15 8.55
C THR A 348 -19.76 -18.28 7.54
N ASN A 349 -18.52 -18.73 7.38
CA ASN A 349 -18.16 -19.89 6.58
C ASN A 349 -18.03 -21.13 7.51
N ASN A 350 -17.31 -22.18 7.11
CA ASN A 350 -17.07 -23.41 7.89
C ASN A 350 -16.01 -23.25 9.01
N ASP A 351 -15.40 -22.07 9.16
CA ASP A 351 -14.32 -21.78 10.09
C ASP A 351 -14.68 -20.66 11.09
N ALA A 352 -15.96 -20.59 11.48
CA ALA A 352 -16.50 -19.48 12.26
C ALA A 352 -15.81 -19.23 13.61
N THR A 353 -15.15 -20.23 14.19
CA THR A 353 -14.39 -20.10 15.46
C THR A 353 -13.24 -19.10 15.39
N ARG A 354 -12.74 -18.80 14.18
CA ARG A 354 -11.69 -17.80 13.91
C ARG A 354 -12.24 -16.39 13.83
N ASN A 355 -13.55 -16.26 13.60
CA ASN A 355 -14.18 -14.99 13.34
C ASN A 355 -14.62 -14.29 14.63
N LYS A 356 -14.48 -12.97 14.67
CA LYS A 356 -15.00 -12.13 15.76
C LYS A 356 -15.51 -10.80 15.20
N ALA A 357 -16.56 -10.26 15.79
CA ALA A 357 -17.16 -9.00 15.38
C ALA A 357 -17.23 -8.02 16.56
N TYR A 358 -16.82 -6.78 16.33
CA TYR A 358 -16.83 -5.71 17.34
C TYR A 358 -17.30 -4.40 16.72
N ILE A 359 -17.99 -3.58 17.51
CA ILE A 359 -18.12 -2.14 17.25
C ILE A 359 -17.54 -1.41 18.44
N ILE A 360 -16.59 -0.51 18.17
CA ILE A 360 -15.79 0.18 19.18
C ILE A 360 -16.01 1.68 19.05
N GLU A 361 -16.37 2.35 20.13
CA GLU A 361 -16.43 3.81 20.20
C GLU A 361 -15.01 4.39 20.24
N LYS A 362 -14.64 5.24 19.27
CA LYS A 362 -13.25 5.71 19.11
C LYS A 362 -12.81 6.66 20.22
N SER A 363 -13.73 7.44 20.79
CA SER A 363 -13.46 8.44 21.82
C SER A 363 -12.92 7.84 23.13
N ILE A 364 -13.45 6.69 23.53
CA ILE A 364 -13.19 6.04 24.82
C ILE A 364 -12.71 4.59 24.71
N GLY A 365 -12.72 4.00 23.50
CA GLY A 365 -12.30 2.62 23.24
C GLY A 365 -13.28 1.55 23.73
N ASN A 366 -14.51 1.92 24.11
CA ASN A 366 -15.51 0.99 24.62
C ASN A 366 -16.09 0.12 23.49
N LYS A 367 -16.23 -1.18 23.73
CA LYS A 367 -16.93 -2.09 22.83
C LYS A 367 -18.44 -1.97 23.07
N VAL A 368 -19.13 -1.32 22.15
CA VAL A 368 -20.59 -1.16 22.17
C VAL A 368 -21.30 -2.36 21.52
N TYR A 369 -20.57 -3.17 20.76
CA TYR A 369 -20.99 -4.47 20.26
C TYR A 369 -19.82 -5.45 20.31
N GLU A 370 -20.08 -6.69 20.69
CA GLU A 370 -19.09 -7.77 20.70
C GLU A 370 -19.76 -9.13 20.45
N ARG A 371 -19.22 -9.89 19.50
CA ARG A 371 -19.51 -11.31 19.33
C ARG A 371 -18.21 -12.07 19.08
N THR A 372 -17.89 -12.98 20.00
CA THR A 372 -16.63 -13.77 20.00
C THR A 372 -16.85 -15.26 19.80
N GLN A 373 -18.11 -15.71 19.85
CA GLN A 373 -18.52 -17.09 19.60
C GLN A 373 -19.50 -17.11 18.43
N LEU A 374 -19.04 -17.67 17.32
CA LEU A 374 -19.79 -17.80 16.08
C LEU A 374 -19.90 -19.27 15.68
N GLU A 375 -21.01 -19.64 15.05
CA GLU A 375 -21.28 -20.98 14.53
C GLU A 375 -21.02 -21.04 13.04
N ASN A 376 -20.65 -22.22 12.53
CA ASN A 376 -20.38 -22.43 11.10
C ASN A 376 -21.64 -22.27 10.25
N ASN A 377 -21.48 -21.65 9.07
CA ASN A 377 -22.56 -21.39 8.10
C ASN A 377 -23.80 -20.69 8.68
N LYS A 378 -23.63 -19.89 9.73
CA LYS A 378 -24.74 -19.21 10.38
C LYS A 378 -24.79 -17.76 9.95
N GLU A 379 -25.99 -17.30 9.60
CA GLU A 379 -26.27 -15.89 9.42
C GLU A 379 -26.69 -15.26 10.74
N TYR A 380 -26.04 -14.16 11.08
CA TYR A 380 -26.37 -13.29 12.20
C TYR A 380 -26.97 -11.99 11.68
N ASN A 381 -28.02 -11.52 12.34
CA ASN A 381 -28.80 -10.37 11.96
C ASN A 381 -28.99 -9.49 13.20
N GLU A 382 -28.13 -8.49 13.34
CA GLU A 382 -27.93 -7.80 14.60
C GLU A 382 -28.39 -6.35 14.46
N THR A 383 -29.37 -5.96 15.28
CA THR A 383 -29.80 -4.57 15.39
C THR A 383 -28.78 -3.81 16.23
N ILE A 384 -28.14 -2.83 15.61
CA ILE A 384 -27.16 -1.96 16.26
C ILE A 384 -27.80 -0.60 16.49
N GLU A 385 -27.74 -0.11 17.74
CA GLU A 385 -28.23 1.21 18.14
C GLU A 385 -27.10 1.96 18.84
N LEU A 386 -26.70 3.09 18.26
CA LEU A 386 -25.55 3.90 18.67
C LEU A 386 -25.98 5.35 18.88
N LYS A 387 -25.31 6.03 19.81
CA LYS A 387 -25.42 7.49 19.94
C LYS A 387 -24.59 8.17 18.87
N GLU A 388 -24.89 9.44 18.56
CA GLU A 388 -24.03 10.27 17.72
C GLU A 388 -22.58 10.24 18.22
N GLY A 389 -21.64 9.96 17.32
CA GLY A 389 -20.23 9.74 17.66
C GLY A 389 -19.46 9.04 16.54
N GLU A 390 -18.18 8.78 16.80
CA GLU A 390 -17.28 8.06 15.88
C GLU A 390 -17.03 6.64 16.37
N TYR A 391 -17.16 5.68 15.47
CA TYR A 391 -17.07 4.25 15.76
C TYR A 391 -16.19 3.54 14.76
N LYS A 392 -15.81 2.33 15.14
CA LYS A 392 -15.08 1.39 14.30
C LYS A 392 -15.74 0.03 14.34
N LEU A 393 -16.21 -0.44 13.18
CA LEU A 393 -16.58 -1.83 12.96
C LEU A 393 -15.30 -2.61 12.68
N LEU A 394 -15.05 -3.65 13.49
CA LEU A 394 -13.94 -4.56 13.35
C LEU A 394 -14.47 -5.98 13.22
N PHE A 395 -14.27 -6.61 12.05
CA PHE A 395 -14.51 -8.03 11.86
C PHE A 395 -13.17 -8.72 11.61
N THR A 396 -12.79 -9.67 12.44
CA THR A 396 -11.46 -10.33 12.38
C THR A 396 -11.58 -11.77 11.97
N ASP A 397 -10.57 -12.28 11.29
CA ASP A 397 -10.29 -13.70 11.06
C ASP A 397 -8.87 -14.00 11.52
N SER A 398 -8.67 -15.01 12.37
CA SER A 398 -7.36 -15.29 12.99
C SER A 398 -6.36 -15.96 12.06
N ASP A 399 -6.81 -16.61 10.99
CA ASP A 399 -5.94 -17.32 10.02
C ASP A 399 -5.72 -16.49 8.75
N CYS A 400 -6.35 -15.32 8.69
CA CYS A 400 -6.24 -14.34 7.64
C CYS A 400 -6.69 -14.83 6.26
N ASP A 401 -7.63 -15.76 6.19
CA ASP A 401 -8.29 -16.21 4.95
C ASP A 401 -9.74 -15.67 4.83
N GLY A 402 -10.10 -14.73 5.71
CA GLY A 402 -11.36 -14.01 5.69
C GLY A 402 -12.58 -14.93 5.69
N LEU A 403 -13.64 -14.52 4.98
CA LEU A 403 -14.84 -15.32 4.80
C LEU A 403 -14.89 -16.08 3.48
N SER A 404 -13.98 -15.79 2.54
CA SER A 404 -13.90 -16.49 1.25
C SER A 404 -12.55 -16.28 0.55
N TRP A 405 -11.57 -17.11 0.83
CA TRP A 405 -10.28 -17.08 0.14
C TRP A 405 -10.18 -18.14 -0.96
N TRP A 406 -9.56 -17.78 -2.09
CA TRP A 406 -9.58 -18.64 -3.29
C TRP A 406 -8.83 -19.97 -3.12
N ALA A 407 -7.85 -20.02 -2.22
CA ALA A 407 -6.99 -21.18 -2.01
C ALA A 407 -7.48 -22.11 -0.89
N ASN A 408 -8.29 -21.62 0.06
CA ASN A 408 -8.95 -22.46 1.06
C ASN A 408 -10.44 -22.64 0.71
N ARG A 409 -10.76 -23.62 -0.13
CA ARG A 409 -12.14 -23.85 -0.58
C ARG A 409 -13.01 -24.54 0.46
N GLU A 410 -12.41 -25.36 1.31
CA GLU A 410 -13.11 -26.13 2.35
C GLU A 410 -13.72 -25.20 3.41
N GLN A 411 -13.16 -23.99 3.60
CA GLN A 411 -13.78 -22.98 4.46
C GLN A 411 -15.17 -22.59 3.96
N GLY A 412 -15.49 -22.74 2.67
CA GLY A 412 -16.75 -22.27 2.10
C GLY A 412 -16.79 -20.73 1.97
N ASN A 413 -18.00 -20.16 1.97
CA ASN A 413 -18.18 -18.73 1.70
C ASN A 413 -19.14 -18.05 2.70
N GLY A 414 -18.76 -16.84 3.10
CA GLY A 414 -19.55 -15.92 3.93
C GLY A 414 -19.62 -14.51 3.35
N TYR A 415 -20.30 -13.61 4.07
CA TYR A 415 -20.42 -12.19 3.71
C TYR A 415 -20.69 -11.31 4.92
N ILE A 416 -20.48 -10.01 4.75
CA ILE A 416 -20.81 -8.97 5.73
C ILE A 416 -21.46 -7.80 5.01
N TYR A 417 -22.65 -7.43 5.48
CA TYR A 417 -23.50 -6.36 4.97
C TYR A 417 -23.99 -5.49 6.11
N ILE A 418 -24.20 -4.21 5.81
CA ILE A 418 -24.87 -3.26 6.70
C ILE A 418 -26.11 -2.78 5.96
N TYR A 419 -27.28 -2.96 6.57
CA TYR A 419 -28.55 -2.47 6.05
C TYR A 419 -29.10 -1.36 6.95
N ASN A 420 -30.02 -0.56 6.42
CA ASN A 420 -30.86 0.30 7.27
C ASN A 420 -31.76 -0.54 8.19
N GLU A 421 -32.40 0.11 9.15
CA GLU A 421 -33.19 -0.53 10.22
C GLU A 421 -34.24 -1.54 9.73
N ASP A 422 -34.94 -1.23 8.63
CA ASP A 422 -36.01 -2.08 8.07
C ASP A 422 -35.52 -3.08 7.01
N LYS A 423 -34.20 -3.14 6.77
CA LYS A 423 -33.55 -3.94 5.72
C LYS A 423 -34.00 -3.66 4.28
N THR A 424 -34.63 -2.53 4.02
CA THR A 424 -35.04 -2.17 2.65
C THR A 424 -33.90 -1.59 1.82
N LYS A 425 -32.85 -1.07 2.47
CA LYS A 425 -31.70 -0.44 1.82
C LYS A 425 -30.37 -0.98 2.36
N LEU A 426 -29.58 -1.58 1.48
CA LEU A 426 -28.18 -1.95 1.77
C LEU A 426 -27.33 -0.68 1.88
N LEU A 427 -26.70 -0.41 3.01
CA LEU A 427 -25.88 0.77 3.28
C LEU A 427 -24.41 0.55 2.93
N GLU A 428 -23.88 -0.63 3.27
CA GLU A 428 -22.49 -0.98 3.03
C GLU A 428 -22.31 -2.50 2.89
N ALA A 429 -21.30 -2.92 2.14
CA ALA A 429 -20.86 -4.30 2.03
C ALA A 429 -19.32 -4.37 1.97
N PHE A 430 -18.77 -5.55 2.27
CA PHE A 430 -17.33 -5.77 2.31
C PHE A 430 -16.94 -6.97 1.44
N GLU A 431 -15.74 -6.90 0.84
CA GLU A 431 -15.16 -8.04 0.12
C GLU A 431 -14.94 -9.19 1.12
N PRO A 432 -15.39 -10.42 0.82
CA PRO A 432 -15.27 -11.54 1.75
C PRO A 432 -13.84 -12.10 1.82
N ASP A 433 -12.99 -11.78 0.85
CA ASP A 433 -11.53 -12.02 0.86
C ASP A 433 -10.81 -10.80 1.46
N PHE A 434 -10.95 -10.60 2.78
CA PHE A 434 -10.42 -9.44 3.51
C PHE A 434 -9.19 -9.76 4.37
N GLY A 435 -8.58 -10.93 4.16
CA GLY A 435 -7.47 -11.39 4.97
C GLY A 435 -7.82 -11.46 6.46
N CYS A 436 -7.01 -10.81 7.31
CA CYS A 436 -7.16 -10.89 8.77
C CYS A 436 -8.29 -10.04 9.33
N LYS A 437 -8.64 -8.92 8.68
CA LYS A 437 -9.66 -8.01 9.23
C LYS A 437 -10.30 -7.08 8.22
N ILE A 438 -11.57 -6.79 8.47
CA ILE A 438 -12.25 -5.58 8.02
C ILE A 438 -12.17 -4.57 9.15
N GLU A 439 -11.61 -3.39 8.84
CA GLU A 439 -11.59 -2.24 9.73
C GLU A 439 -12.31 -1.08 9.05
N TYR A 440 -13.51 -0.75 9.53
CA TYR A 440 -14.37 0.26 8.93
C TYR A 440 -14.71 1.34 9.96
N GLU A 441 -14.14 2.52 9.78
CA GLU A 441 -14.39 3.68 10.62
C GLU A 441 -15.55 4.51 10.06
N PHE A 442 -16.51 4.86 10.93
CA PHE A 442 -17.70 5.61 10.53
C PHE A 442 -18.18 6.51 11.67
N SER A 443 -18.85 7.60 11.30
CA SER A 443 -19.60 8.43 12.24
C SER A 443 -21.08 8.11 12.16
N THR A 444 -21.80 8.16 13.28
CA THR A 444 -23.25 7.99 13.24
C THR A 444 -23.93 9.35 13.21
N SER A 445 -24.78 9.58 12.21
CA SER A 445 -25.57 10.80 12.06
C SER A 445 -26.97 10.44 11.56
N ASN A 446 -27.99 11.14 12.05
CA ASN A 446 -29.35 11.01 11.54
C ASN A 446 -29.65 12.02 10.41
N ASN A 447 -28.64 12.79 9.97
CA ASN A 447 -28.81 13.74 8.88
C ASN A 447 -28.67 13.01 7.52
N PRO A 448 -29.73 12.97 6.70
CA PRO A 448 -29.72 12.26 5.41
C PRO A 448 -28.80 12.87 4.36
N LYS A 449 -28.22 14.06 4.59
CA LYS A 449 -27.24 14.70 3.69
C LYS A 449 -25.82 14.17 3.85
N ASP A 450 -25.55 13.35 4.87
CA ASP A 450 -24.20 12.89 5.21
C ASP A 450 -23.80 11.59 4.45
N LEU A 451 -24.43 11.29 3.30
CA LEU A 451 -24.37 9.96 2.66
C LEU A 451 -22.99 9.56 2.04
N ILE A 452 -22.85 8.26 1.74
CA ILE A 452 -21.87 7.26 2.20
C ILE A 452 -20.92 6.73 1.10
N HIS A 453 -21.13 7.02 -0.19
CA HIS A 453 -20.26 6.50 -1.26
C HIS A 453 -19.74 7.61 -2.17
N LYS A 454 -18.54 8.12 -1.88
CA LYS A 454 -17.85 9.12 -2.72
C LYS A 454 -17.45 8.58 -4.10
N LYS A 455 -17.36 7.26 -4.24
CA LYS A 455 -17.00 6.54 -5.47
C LYS A 455 -17.87 5.30 -5.60
N SER A 456 -18.24 4.95 -6.83
CA SER A 456 -18.91 3.68 -7.13
C SER A 456 -17.97 2.49 -6.87
N LYS A 457 -18.51 1.34 -6.48
CA LYS A 457 -17.75 0.11 -6.23
C LYS A 457 -18.56 -1.16 -6.50
N LEU A 458 -17.86 -2.22 -6.87
CA LEU A 458 -18.36 -3.59 -7.02
C LEU A 458 -17.73 -4.50 -5.96
N ILE A 459 -18.56 -5.31 -5.30
CA ILE A 459 -18.13 -6.41 -4.43
C ILE A 459 -18.65 -7.71 -4.99
N LYS A 460 -17.82 -8.76 -4.96
CA LYS A 460 -18.18 -10.09 -5.47
C LYS A 460 -18.22 -11.09 -4.33
N VAL A 461 -19.41 -11.60 -4.04
CA VAL A 461 -19.62 -12.61 -3.00
C VAL A 461 -19.94 -13.96 -3.64
N PRO A 462 -19.06 -14.97 -3.55
CA PRO A 462 -19.35 -16.32 -3.99
C PRO A 462 -20.31 -17.06 -3.05
N ASP A 463 -21.14 -17.94 -3.62
CA ASP A 463 -21.76 -19.06 -2.92
C ASP A 463 -21.55 -20.33 -3.75
N THR A 464 -20.51 -21.09 -3.39
CA THR A 464 -20.13 -22.32 -4.09
C THR A 464 -21.17 -23.43 -3.95
N LYS A 465 -21.89 -23.49 -2.82
CA LYS A 465 -22.93 -24.49 -2.57
C LYS A 465 -24.16 -24.24 -3.42
N ALA A 466 -24.59 -22.98 -3.51
CA ALA A 466 -25.71 -22.56 -4.35
C ALA A 466 -25.34 -22.42 -5.84
N LYS A 467 -24.04 -22.47 -6.17
CA LYS A 467 -23.50 -22.18 -7.51
C LYS A 467 -23.88 -20.79 -8.02
N THR A 468 -23.78 -19.79 -7.13
CA THR A 468 -24.07 -18.39 -7.47
C THR A 468 -22.90 -17.45 -7.15
N TYR A 469 -22.89 -16.31 -7.83
CA TYR A 469 -22.18 -15.12 -7.39
C TYR A 469 -23.18 -14.01 -7.11
N THR A 470 -23.06 -13.34 -5.97
CA THR A 470 -23.76 -12.10 -5.71
C THR A 470 -22.84 -10.92 -6.05
N PHE A 471 -23.25 -10.11 -7.01
CA PHE A 471 -22.58 -8.85 -7.36
C PHE A 471 -23.30 -7.71 -6.64
N VAL A 472 -22.63 -7.15 -5.64
CA VAL A 472 -23.12 -6.01 -4.86
C VAL A 472 -22.52 -4.74 -5.44
N VAL A 473 -23.35 -3.81 -5.87
CA VAL A 473 -22.93 -2.60 -6.57
C VAL A 473 -23.47 -1.38 -5.84
N PHE A 474 -22.58 -0.45 -5.54
CA PHE A 474 -22.92 0.89 -5.09
C PHE A 474 -22.52 1.88 -6.18
N LEU A 475 -23.44 2.70 -6.65
CA LEU A 475 -23.10 3.89 -7.43
C LEU A 475 -22.73 5.03 -6.49
N LYS A 476 -21.93 5.96 -6.99
CA LYS A 476 -21.66 7.23 -6.30
C LYS A 476 -22.99 7.90 -5.94
N ASP A 477 -23.10 8.41 -4.73
CA ASP A 477 -24.36 9.00 -4.27
C ASP A 477 -24.84 10.15 -5.17
N GLY A 478 -26.16 10.23 -5.33
CA GLY A 478 -26.83 11.14 -6.25
C GLY A 478 -26.90 10.62 -7.69
N ILE A 479 -26.33 9.45 -7.99
CA ILE A 479 -26.42 8.78 -9.28
C ILE A 479 -27.35 7.58 -9.14
N GLU A 480 -28.35 7.53 -10.01
CA GLU A 480 -29.17 6.36 -10.25
C GLU A 480 -29.13 6.08 -11.76
N GLU A 481 -28.78 4.87 -12.16
CA GLU A 481 -28.64 4.50 -13.56
C GLU A 481 -29.09 3.05 -13.78
N GLU A 482 -29.46 2.70 -15.01
CA GLU A 482 -29.59 1.30 -15.38
C GLU A 482 -28.23 0.61 -15.32
N LEU A 483 -28.24 -0.66 -14.94
CA LEU A 483 -27.02 -1.45 -14.82
C LEU A 483 -27.04 -2.61 -15.78
N VAL A 484 -25.94 -2.80 -16.49
CA VAL A 484 -25.72 -3.94 -17.37
C VAL A 484 -24.72 -4.89 -16.71
N LEU A 485 -25.14 -6.14 -16.47
CA LEU A 485 -24.25 -7.23 -16.10
C LEU A 485 -23.96 -8.05 -17.36
N GLU A 486 -22.69 -8.14 -17.72
CA GLU A 486 -22.20 -8.92 -18.85
C GLU A 486 -21.22 -9.99 -18.35
N ILE A 487 -21.48 -11.26 -18.67
CA ILE A 487 -20.58 -12.38 -18.35
C ILE A 487 -19.87 -12.80 -19.62
N LYS A 488 -18.54 -12.78 -19.59
CA LYS A 488 -17.69 -13.06 -20.74
C LYS A 488 -16.70 -14.16 -20.44
N ASN A 489 -16.52 -15.10 -21.37
CA ASN A 489 -15.50 -16.13 -21.28
C ASN A 489 -14.12 -15.52 -21.53
N ARG A 490 -13.17 -15.65 -20.59
CA ARG A 490 -11.85 -15.02 -20.68
C ARG A 490 -10.98 -15.61 -21.80
N LYS A 491 -11.22 -16.87 -22.19
CA LYS A 491 -10.46 -17.56 -23.25
C LYS A 491 -11.02 -17.24 -24.64
N THR A 492 -12.32 -17.45 -24.86
CA THR A 492 -12.93 -17.24 -26.18
C THR A 492 -13.28 -15.78 -26.45
N LYS A 493 -13.32 -14.94 -25.40
CA LYS A 493 -13.79 -13.56 -25.42
C LYS A 493 -15.28 -13.42 -25.80
N GLU A 494 -16.04 -14.51 -25.76
CA GLU A 494 -17.48 -14.52 -26.04
C GLU A 494 -18.29 -14.06 -24.83
N VAL A 495 -19.31 -13.22 -25.07
CA VAL A 495 -20.31 -12.85 -24.06
C VAL A 495 -21.34 -13.96 -23.97
N VAL A 496 -21.39 -14.65 -22.83
CA VAL A 496 -22.27 -15.81 -22.59
C VAL A 496 -23.55 -15.44 -21.86
N SER A 497 -23.60 -14.26 -21.23
CA SER A 497 -24.80 -13.72 -20.60
C SER A 497 -24.75 -12.20 -20.58
N LYS A 498 -25.90 -11.56 -20.77
CA LYS A 498 -26.05 -10.11 -20.67
C LYS A 498 -27.45 -9.78 -20.16
N THR A 499 -27.53 -9.02 -19.07
CA THR A 499 -28.79 -8.65 -18.43
C THR A 499 -28.77 -7.18 -18.06
N VAL A 500 -29.89 -6.50 -18.29
CA VAL A 500 -30.11 -5.10 -17.91
C VAL A 500 -31.02 -5.06 -16.70
N TYR A 501 -30.60 -4.32 -15.68
CA TYR A 501 -31.34 -4.08 -14.46
C TYR A 501 -31.91 -2.65 -14.48
N PRO A 502 -33.13 -2.45 -13.98
CA PRO A 502 -33.76 -1.14 -13.95
C PRO A 502 -32.96 -0.16 -13.09
N LYS A 503 -33.20 1.12 -13.32
CA LYS A 503 -32.52 2.22 -12.68
C LYS A 503 -32.54 2.11 -11.14
N ALA A 504 -31.37 2.15 -10.51
CA ALA A 504 -31.20 2.22 -9.05
C ALA A 504 -29.84 2.85 -8.69
N ASP A 505 -29.64 3.21 -7.42
CA ASP A 505 -28.35 3.63 -6.85
C ASP A 505 -27.54 2.42 -6.33
N ARG A 506 -28.21 1.30 -6.07
CA ARG A 506 -27.66 0.11 -5.42
C ARG A 506 -28.25 -1.16 -6.00
N PHE A 507 -27.42 -2.19 -6.13
CA PHE A 507 -27.82 -3.47 -6.70
C PHE A 507 -27.25 -4.63 -5.88
N GLN A 508 -28.04 -5.68 -5.70
CA GLN A 508 -27.60 -6.97 -5.16
C GLN A 508 -28.05 -8.06 -6.12
N ILE A 509 -27.19 -8.36 -7.10
CA ILE A 509 -27.52 -9.21 -8.24
C ILE A 509 -27.01 -10.62 -7.99
N VAL A 510 -27.93 -11.58 -7.86
CA VAL A 510 -27.58 -13.01 -7.77
C VAL A 510 -27.50 -13.58 -9.18
N TYR A 511 -26.32 -14.03 -9.57
CA TYR A 511 -26.07 -14.71 -10.85
C TYR A 511 -25.84 -16.20 -10.61
N ASP A 512 -26.73 -17.03 -11.15
CA ASP A 512 -26.59 -18.49 -11.17
C ASP A 512 -25.67 -18.91 -12.32
N TYR A 513 -24.53 -19.50 -11.97
CA TYR A 513 -23.54 -19.98 -12.94
C TYR A 513 -23.64 -21.47 -13.22
N SER A 514 -24.65 -22.17 -12.68
CA SER A 514 -24.81 -23.63 -12.80
C SER A 514 -24.91 -24.13 -14.25
N VAL A 515 -25.37 -23.27 -15.16
CA VAL A 515 -25.49 -23.57 -16.60
C VAL A 515 -24.22 -23.29 -17.40
N LEU A 516 -23.24 -22.60 -16.83
CA LEU A 516 -22.00 -22.28 -17.51
C LEU A 516 -21.05 -23.49 -17.46
N PRO A 517 -20.37 -23.80 -18.58
CA PRO A 517 -19.34 -24.84 -18.57
C PRO A 517 -18.17 -24.42 -17.66
N LYS A 518 -17.34 -25.41 -17.30
CA LYS A 518 -16.10 -25.15 -16.58
C LYS A 518 -15.21 -24.19 -17.38
N GLY A 519 -14.62 -23.22 -16.71
CA GLY A 519 -13.86 -22.19 -17.38
C GLY A 519 -13.54 -20.98 -16.52
N SER A 520 -12.89 -20.02 -17.15
CA SER A 520 -12.53 -18.73 -16.56
C SER A 520 -13.38 -17.65 -17.20
N TYR A 521 -14.05 -16.86 -16.37
CA TYR A 521 -15.02 -15.86 -16.77
C TYR A 521 -14.70 -14.51 -16.14
N GLU A 522 -15.25 -13.46 -16.72
CA GLU A 522 -15.25 -12.12 -16.16
C GLU A 522 -16.68 -11.58 -16.16
N ALA A 523 -17.11 -11.03 -15.03
CA ALA A 523 -18.36 -10.31 -14.87
C ALA A 523 -18.08 -8.82 -14.98
N ARG A 524 -18.48 -8.21 -16.09
CA ARG A 524 -18.42 -6.77 -16.29
C ARG A 524 -19.75 -6.16 -15.88
N VAL A 525 -19.71 -5.32 -14.86
CA VAL A 525 -20.81 -4.47 -14.44
C VAL A 525 -20.58 -3.09 -15.02
N SER A 526 -21.56 -2.53 -15.73
CA SER A 526 -21.44 -1.20 -16.31
C SER A 526 -22.75 -0.43 -16.27
N THR A 527 -22.64 0.87 -16.00
CA THR A 527 -23.67 1.89 -16.18
C THR A 527 -23.20 2.92 -17.20
N ASN A 528 -23.91 4.04 -17.36
CA ASN A 528 -23.49 5.11 -18.28
C ASN A 528 -22.26 5.86 -17.77
N SER A 529 -22.10 5.99 -16.45
CA SER A 529 -21.02 6.77 -15.83
C SER A 529 -19.90 5.94 -15.21
N TRP A 530 -20.07 4.62 -15.08
CA TRP A 530 -19.11 3.77 -14.36
C TRP A 530 -19.12 2.32 -14.84
N SER A 531 -17.99 1.63 -14.72
CA SER A 531 -17.90 0.19 -14.97
C SER A 531 -16.79 -0.45 -14.17
N GLU A 532 -17.02 -1.68 -13.73
CA GLU A 532 -16.05 -2.52 -13.04
C GLU A 532 -16.24 -4.00 -13.43
N THR A 533 -15.15 -4.74 -13.55
CA THR A 533 -15.08 -6.13 -13.97
C THR A 533 -14.54 -7.01 -12.83
N ARG A 534 -15.12 -8.18 -12.56
CA ARG A 534 -14.54 -9.14 -11.62
C ARG A 534 -14.33 -10.48 -12.30
N ALA A 535 -13.11 -11.00 -12.24
CA ALA A 535 -12.84 -12.35 -12.73
C ALA A 535 -13.36 -13.40 -11.76
N PHE A 536 -13.79 -14.55 -12.28
CA PHE A 536 -14.12 -15.72 -11.50
C PHE A 536 -13.86 -17.00 -12.30
N SER A 537 -13.83 -18.15 -11.64
CA SER A 537 -13.57 -19.44 -12.29
C SER A 537 -14.57 -20.46 -11.81
N ILE A 538 -15.09 -21.24 -12.75
CA ILE A 538 -15.93 -22.41 -12.49
C ILE A 538 -15.01 -23.61 -12.66
N ARG A 539 -14.65 -24.22 -11.54
CA ARG A 539 -13.75 -25.38 -11.47
C ARG A 539 -14.54 -26.60 -10.99
N GLU A 540 -13.96 -27.78 -11.19
CA GLU A 540 -14.48 -29.04 -10.65
C GLU A 540 -14.69 -29.00 -9.14
#